data_AF-A0A8T8WW33-F1
#
_entry.id   AF-A0A8T8WW33-F1
#
_cell.length_a   1.000
_cell.length_b   1.000
_cell.length_c   1.000
_cell.angle_alpha   90.00
_cell.angle_beta   90.00
_cell.angle_gamma   90.00
#
_symmetry.space_group_name_H-M   'P 1'
#
loop_
_entity.id
_entity.type
_entity.pdbx_description
1 polymer ?
#
loop_
_entity_poly.entity_id
_entity_poly.type
_entity_poly.pdbx_seq_one_letter_code
_entity_poly.pdbx_strand_id
1 'polypeptide(L)'
;MYAALKKSSKDSTSSDSLALSDYHDEHLGKDRPLLEEEDACYINRPSRRPFSLFRWQSLCFHFLLASLYGAAFLVATSKSRQGAVDKPAHLIDSPLHEAIQMERKTIYASIESENPFKGVPSEELDHAWHQLFINSNIRVTAEDLARINRTSVPINDEKGGFYAIPASWQKFLRQVVYQNYYHIGKPTTPVHIEHCVDNLRQNIMCKADVALLTFTWDPADRAPKPNFVVEHECANWERMDNWAKEHAFDIFDETTLVHPTLGPSFPEKEYKATGKIPGHPDFHPNEYHGGEMHHHHDGA
;
A
#
# COMPACT_ATOMS: atom_id res chain seq x y z
N MET A 1 6.08 15.02 17.61
CA MET A 1 6.45 15.86 18.77
C MET A 1 7.87 15.47 19.16
N TYR A 2 8.86 16.28 18.80
CA TYR A 2 10.29 15.97 18.95
C TYR A 2 10.69 15.97 20.43
N ALA A 3 11.17 14.83 20.93
CA ALA A 3 11.81 14.74 22.24
C ALA A 3 13.33 14.85 22.07
N ALA A 4 13.91 15.84 22.76
CA ALA A 4 15.31 16.19 22.71
C ALA A 4 16.22 15.09 23.29
N LEU A 5 17.32 14.85 22.59
CA LEU A 5 18.42 13.96 23.00
C LEU A 5 19.15 14.53 24.21
N LYS A 6 19.21 13.77 25.32
CA LYS A 6 20.09 14.05 26.46
C LYS A 6 21.15 12.95 26.57
N LYS A 7 22.41 13.37 26.38
CA LYS A 7 23.62 12.55 26.53
C LYS A 7 24.11 12.63 27.98
N SER A 8 24.42 11.49 28.59
CA SER A 8 25.31 11.40 29.75
C SER A 8 26.13 10.12 29.72
N SER A 9 27.33 10.19 30.28
CA SER A 9 28.48 9.30 30.10
C SER A 9 28.78 8.50 31.38
N LYS A 10 29.15 7.22 31.17
CA LYS A 10 30.10 6.31 31.87
C LYS A 10 30.11 6.14 33.40
N ASP A 11 30.07 4.85 33.78
CA ASP A 11 31.03 4.02 34.58
C ASP A 11 30.21 2.93 35.33
N SER A 12 30.64 1.72 35.68
CA SER A 12 31.74 0.78 35.39
C SER A 12 31.41 -0.53 36.15
N THR A 13 31.72 -1.70 35.54
CA THR A 13 32.14 -3.00 36.15
C THR A 13 31.41 -3.65 37.34
N SER A 14 31.00 -4.93 37.21
CA SER A 14 31.57 -6.08 37.96
C SER A 14 30.89 -7.41 37.56
N SER A 15 31.72 -8.45 37.43
CA SER A 15 31.40 -9.86 37.21
C SER A 15 30.81 -10.55 38.44
N ASP A 16 30.07 -11.64 38.23
CA ASP A 16 30.20 -12.84 39.07
C ASP A 16 29.91 -14.10 38.23
N SER A 17 30.87 -15.03 38.29
CA SER A 17 30.85 -16.39 37.77
C SER A 17 30.58 -17.35 38.93
N LEU A 18 30.02 -18.53 38.67
CA LEU A 18 30.24 -19.74 39.50
C LEU A 18 29.85 -21.03 38.74
N ALA A 19 30.62 -22.08 39.04
CA ALA A 19 30.83 -23.35 38.33
C ALA A 19 29.94 -24.51 38.86
N LEU A 20 29.53 -25.49 38.02
CA LEU A 20 30.04 -26.88 37.84
C LEU A 20 29.71 -27.91 38.96
N SER A 21 29.02 -29.00 38.56
CA SER A 21 29.12 -30.39 39.08
C SER A 21 28.39 -31.30 38.07
N ASP A 22 28.95 -32.24 37.31
CA ASP A 22 29.86 -33.39 37.52
C ASP A 22 29.18 -34.68 38.07
N TYR A 23 29.24 -35.73 37.23
CA TYR A 23 29.20 -37.19 37.45
C TYR A 23 27.99 -37.92 38.06
N HIS A 24 27.40 -38.88 37.33
CA HIS A 24 27.73 -40.32 37.44
C HIS A 24 27.00 -41.21 36.41
N ASP A 25 27.75 -42.15 35.83
CA ASP A 25 27.36 -43.30 35.02
C ASP A 25 27.53 -44.57 35.88
N GLU A 26 26.64 -45.57 35.78
CA GLU A 26 27.04 -46.99 35.87
C GLU A 26 25.94 -48.00 35.49
N HIS A 27 26.45 -49.11 34.96
CA HIS A 27 25.87 -50.23 34.23
C HIS A 27 25.26 -51.37 35.09
N LEU A 28 24.77 -52.39 34.35
CA LEU A 28 24.57 -53.83 34.69
C LEU A 28 23.24 -54.16 35.41
N GLY A 29 22.40 -55.08 34.95
CA GLY A 29 22.59 -56.27 34.12
C GLY A 29 22.07 -57.49 34.92
N LYS A 30 21.11 -58.27 34.40
CA LYS A 30 20.98 -59.70 34.74
C LYS A 30 19.99 -60.49 33.88
N ASP A 31 20.50 -61.64 33.45
CA ASP A 31 19.90 -62.69 32.64
C ASP A 31 18.91 -63.61 33.38
N ARG A 32 18.16 -64.38 32.57
CA ARG A 32 17.19 -65.45 32.90
C ARG A 32 17.82 -66.70 33.56
N PRO A 33 16.97 -67.58 34.14
CA PRO A 33 16.94 -68.99 33.70
C PRO A 33 15.49 -69.59 33.55
N LEU A 34 15.24 -70.44 32.53
CA LEU A 34 14.96 -71.92 32.53
C LEU A 34 13.55 -72.33 33.06
N LEU A 35 12.60 -72.84 32.24
CA LEU A 35 12.37 -74.26 31.82
C LEU A 35 12.35 -75.23 33.03
N GLU A 36 11.37 -76.10 33.32
CA GLU A 36 10.36 -76.85 32.54
C GLU A 36 9.29 -77.48 33.49
N GLU A 37 8.12 -77.78 32.92
CA GLU A 37 7.14 -78.89 33.15
C GLU A 37 6.55 -79.27 34.52
N GLU A 38 5.20 -79.38 34.57
CA GLU A 38 4.44 -80.56 35.06
C GLU A 38 2.94 -80.54 34.62
N ASP A 39 2.61 -81.46 33.71
CA ASP A 39 1.40 -82.31 33.54
C ASP A 39 -0.06 -81.82 33.70
N ALA A 40 -0.71 -81.70 32.53
CA ALA A 40 -1.99 -82.28 32.07
C ALA A 40 -3.23 -82.52 32.98
N CYS A 41 -4.30 -81.79 32.59
CA CYS A 41 -5.68 -82.22 32.28
C CYS A 41 -6.73 -82.44 33.40
N TYR A 42 -7.65 -81.47 33.52
CA TYR A 42 -9.09 -81.73 33.72
C TYR A 42 -9.93 -80.74 32.89
N ILE A 43 -10.81 -81.29 32.04
CA ILE A 43 -11.77 -80.55 31.22
C ILE A 43 -12.86 -79.93 32.10
N ASN A 44 -13.11 -78.63 31.98
CA ASN A 44 -14.39 -78.03 32.36
C ASN A 44 -14.87 -77.00 31.33
N ARG A 45 -16.15 -77.10 30.98
CA ARG A 45 -16.90 -76.41 29.91
C ARG A 45 -16.67 -74.89 29.87
N PRO A 46 -16.65 -74.23 28.70
CA PRO A 46 -16.73 -72.79 28.64
C PRO A 46 -18.13 -72.35 29.09
N SER A 47 -18.22 -71.70 30.25
CA SER A 47 -19.40 -70.89 30.57
C SER A 47 -19.49 -69.77 29.52
N ARG A 48 -20.50 -69.80 28.66
CA ARG A 48 -20.83 -68.64 27.82
C ARG A 48 -21.22 -67.48 28.74
N ARG A 49 -20.28 -66.59 29.06
CA ARG A 49 -20.62 -65.24 29.56
C ARG A 49 -21.18 -64.46 28.37
N PRO A 50 -22.27 -63.68 28.52
CA PRO A 50 -22.82 -62.89 27.42
C PRO A 50 -21.91 -61.66 27.19
N PHE A 51 -20.77 -61.88 26.53
CA PHE A 51 -19.96 -60.80 25.97
C PHE A 51 -20.60 -60.34 24.65
N SER A 52 -21.69 -59.55 24.67
CA SER A 52 -22.08 -58.85 23.43
C SER A 52 -22.92 -57.58 23.53
N LEU A 53 -23.58 -57.27 24.66
CA LEU A 53 -24.44 -56.06 24.73
C LEU A 53 -23.75 -54.87 25.41
N PHE A 54 -23.09 -55.08 26.56
CA PHE A 54 -22.49 -53.99 27.35
C PHE A 54 -21.30 -53.31 26.63
N ARG A 55 -20.48 -54.10 25.92
CA ARG A 55 -19.38 -53.57 25.10
C ARG A 55 -19.88 -52.76 23.91
N TRP A 56 -20.98 -53.17 23.29
CA TRP A 56 -21.56 -52.47 22.13
C TRP A 56 -22.21 -51.15 22.55
N GLN A 57 -22.91 -51.12 23.69
CA GLN A 57 -23.46 -49.89 24.27
C GLN A 57 -22.36 -48.88 24.62
N SER A 58 -21.25 -49.34 25.23
CA SER A 58 -20.10 -48.46 25.51
C SER A 58 -19.47 -47.92 24.22
N LEU A 59 -19.29 -48.77 23.19
CA LEU A 59 -18.76 -48.32 21.90
C LEU A 59 -19.69 -47.29 21.24
N CYS A 60 -20.99 -47.56 21.16
CA CYS A 60 -21.98 -46.61 20.64
C CYS A 60 -21.97 -45.28 21.41
N PHE A 61 -21.83 -45.31 22.74
CA PHE A 61 -21.72 -44.10 23.55
C PHE A 61 -20.46 -43.29 23.20
N HIS A 62 -19.30 -43.95 23.06
CA HIS A 62 -18.05 -43.26 22.71
C HIS A 62 -18.08 -42.75 21.26
N PHE A 63 -18.69 -43.48 20.32
CA PHE A 63 -18.90 -43.00 18.94
C PHE A 63 -19.85 -41.80 18.88
N LEU A 64 -20.95 -41.81 19.66
CA LEU A 64 -21.85 -40.66 19.78
C LEU A 64 -21.14 -39.45 20.38
N LEU A 65 -20.36 -39.66 21.44
CA LEU A 65 -19.58 -38.61 22.07
C LEU A 65 -18.54 -38.03 21.09
N ALA A 66 -17.79 -38.87 20.39
CA ALA A 66 -16.83 -38.46 19.38
C ALA A 66 -17.49 -37.72 18.20
N SER A 67 -18.67 -38.18 17.76
CA SER A 67 -19.45 -37.50 16.72
C SER A 67 -19.94 -36.12 17.17
N LEU A 68 -20.43 -36.00 18.41
CA LEU A 68 -20.85 -34.73 19.00
C LEU A 68 -19.66 -33.76 19.14
N TYR A 69 -18.52 -34.22 19.66
CA TYR A 69 -17.32 -33.38 19.75
C TYR A 69 -16.77 -33.01 18.37
N GLY A 70 -16.81 -33.93 17.40
CA GLY A 70 -16.40 -33.68 16.02
C GLY A 70 -17.30 -32.65 15.33
N ALA A 71 -18.62 -32.77 15.48
CA ALA A 71 -19.58 -31.80 14.96
C ALA A 71 -19.42 -30.42 15.63
N ALA A 72 -19.25 -30.39 16.95
CA ALA A 72 -18.98 -29.14 17.68
C ALA A 72 -17.67 -28.49 17.23
N PHE A 73 -16.61 -29.27 17.01
CA PHE A 73 -15.34 -28.80 16.47
C PHE A 73 -15.47 -28.27 15.04
N LEU A 74 -16.21 -28.96 14.16
CA LEU A 74 -16.47 -28.51 12.80
C LEU A 74 -17.30 -27.22 12.76
N VAL A 75 -18.30 -27.07 13.65
CA VAL A 75 -19.08 -25.83 13.79
C VAL A 75 -18.24 -24.70 14.37
N ALA A 76 -17.38 -24.98 15.34
CA ALA A 76 -16.48 -23.97 15.92
C ALA A 76 -15.44 -23.50 14.89
N THR A 77 -14.85 -24.42 14.13
CA THR A 77 -13.86 -24.10 13.09
C THR A 77 -14.49 -23.48 11.84
N SER A 78 -15.72 -23.84 11.48
CA SER A 78 -16.44 -23.17 10.39
C SER A 78 -16.84 -21.75 10.77
N LYS A 79 -17.32 -21.52 12.00
CA LYS A 79 -17.57 -20.16 12.53
C LYS A 79 -16.29 -19.35 12.69
N SER A 80 -15.18 -19.99 13.08
CA SER A 80 -13.86 -19.32 13.18
C SER A 80 -13.29 -18.97 11.80
N ARG A 81 -13.53 -19.80 10.77
CA ARG A 81 -13.17 -19.48 9.37
C ARG A 81 -14.12 -18.47 8.73
N GLN A 82 -15.36 -18.40 9.20
CA GLN A 82 -16.35 -17.38 8.85
C GLN A 82 -16.24 -16.12 9.71
N GLY A 83 -15.26 -16.04 10.61
CA GLY A 83 -14.84 -14.76 11.17
C GLY A 83 -14.47 -13.89 9.99
N ALA A 84 -15.39 -13.00 9.63
CA ALA A 84 -15.26 -12.15 8.48
C ALA A 84 -13.89 -11.48 8.57
N VAL A 85 -13.10 -11.57 7.50
CA VAL A 85 -12.08 -10.57 7.26
C VAL A 85 -12.87 -9.29 7.03
N ASP A 86 -13.27 -8.64 8.11
CA ASP A 86 -13.89 -7.32 8.04
C ASP A 86 -12.89 -6.46 7.30
N LYS A 87 -13.24 -6.06 6.08
CA LYS A 87 -12.47 -5.05 5.37
C LYS A 87 -12.33 -3.89 6.34
N PRO A 88 -11.10 -3.38 6.59
CA PRO A 88 -10.94 -2.25 7.48
C PRO A 88 -11.88 -1.14 7.02
N ALA A 89 -12.76 -0.70 7.92
CA ALA A 89 -13.70 0.36 7.62
C ALA A 89 -12.92 1.61 7.21
N HIS A 90 -13.31 2.22 6.10
CA HIS A 90 -12.72 3.49 5.68
C HIS A 90 -12.97 4.53 6.78
N LEU A 91 -11.91 5.22 7.22
CA LEU A 91 -11.97 6.18 8.34
C LEU A 91 -12.40 7.58 7.90
N ILE A 92 -12.57 7.80 6.59
CA ILE A 92 -13.05 9.05 5.98
C ILE A 92 -14.11 8.71 4.95
N ASP A 93 -14.89 9.71 4.54
CA ASP A 93 -15.76 9.62 3.37
C ASP A 93 -15.00 10.04 2.11
N SER A 94 -15.17 9.29 1.03
CA SER A 94 -14.62 9.61 -0.29
C SER A 94 -15.38 8.84 -1.37
N PRO A 95 -15.73 9.48 -2.49
CA PRO A 95 -16.31 8.77 -3.64
C PRO A 95 -15.32 7.77 -4.27
N LEU A 96 -14.01 7.91 -4.02
CA LEU A 96 -13.00 6.97 -4.53
C LEU A 96 -13.01 5.60 -3.83
N HIS A 97 -13.69 5.43 -2.69
CA HIS A 97 -13.67 4.14 -1.97
C HIS A 97 -14.25 2.98 -2.78
N GLU A 98 -15.14 3.27 -3.72
CA GLU A 98 -15.73 2.26 -4.61
C GLU A 98 -14.72 1.74 -5.66
N ALA A 99 -13.80 2.61 -6.08
CA ALA A 99 -12.79 2.31 -7.10
C ALA A 99 -11.51 1.74 -6.51
N ILE A 100 -11.12 2.20 -5.33
CA ILE A 100 -9.81 1.87 -4.77
C ILE A 100 -9.76 0.41 -4.32
N GLN A 101 -8.81 -0.31 -4.88
CA GLN A 101 -8.53 -1.70 -4.51
C GLN A 101 -7.07 -1.79 -4.12
N MET A 102 -6.79 -2.34 -2.94
CA MET A 102 -5.42 -2.60 -2.52
C MET A 102 -4.90 -3.87 -3.21
N GLU A 103 -3.64 -3.83 -3.63
CA GLU A 103 -2.90 -4.93 -4.24
C GLU A 103 -1.51 -5.04 -3.63
N ARG A 104 -0.94 -6.25 -3.64
CA ARG A 104 0.47 -6.44 -3.32
C ARG A 104 1.29 -6.18 -4.56
N LYS A 105 2.29 -5.32 -4.45
CA LYS A 105 3.17 -4.98 -5.56
C LYS A 105 4.62 -4.89 -5.09
N THR A 106 5.50 -5.60 -5.78
CA THR A 106 6.94 -5.40 -5.61
C THR A 106 7.34 -4.11 -6.30
N ILE A 107 7.91 -3.18 -5.54
CA ILE A 107 8.50 -1.96 -6.08
C ILE A 107 10.00 -2.22 -6.29
N TYR A 108 10.48 -1.94 -7.50
CA TYR A 108 11.89 -2.07 -7.88
C TYR A 108 12.58 -0.68 -7.84
N ALA A 109 12.77 -0.13 -6.65
CA ALA A 109 13.24 1.24 -6.43
C ALA A 109 14.77 1.39 -6.32
N SER A 110 15.54 0.46 -6.90
CA SER A 110 17.00 0.59 -6.92
C SER A 110 17.45 1.90 -7.58
N ILE A 111 18.50 2.53 -7.05
CA ILE A 111 18.98 3.85 -7.52
C ILE A 111 19.31 3.85 -9.02
N GLU A 112 19.76 2.71 -9.56
CA GLU A 112 20.13 2.57 -10.96
C GLU A 112 19.01 1.95 -11.83
N SER A 113 17.85 1.60 -11.26
CA SER A 113 16.78 0.99 -12.05
C SER A 113 16.21 1.97 -13.08
N GLU A 114 16.01 1.51 -14.30
CA GLU A 114 15.33 2.26 -15.35
C GLU A 114 13.82 2.02 -15.28
N ASN A 115 13.04 3.07 -15.54
CA ASN A 115 11.60 2.98 -15.71
C ASN A 115 11.07 4.20 -16.49
N PRO A 116 9.84 4.14 -17.03
CA PRO A 116 9.27 5.21 -17.86
C PRO A 116 9.08 6.57 -17.16
N PHE A 117 9.25 6.65 -15.84
CA PHE A 117 9.03 7.87 -15.06
C PHE A 117 10.33 8.47 -14.48
N LYS A 118 11.49 7.91 -14.82
CA LYS A 118 12.80 8.29 -14.27
C LYS A 118 13.83 8.55 -15.37
N GLY A 119 14.60 9.62 -15.20
CA GLY A 119 15.69 9.97 -16.12
C GLY A 119 15.84 11.47 -16.28
N VAL A 120 16.72 11.86 -17.21
CA VAL A 120 16.79 13.23 -17.72
C VAL A 120 15.52 13.57 -18.51
N PRO A 121 15.14 14.86 -18.63
CA PRO A 121 14.01 15.26 -19.45
C PRO A 121 14.04 14.73 -20.88
N SER A 122 12.89 14.21 -21.34
CA SER A 122 12.63 13.78 -22.72
C SER A 122 11.12 13.89 -23.01
N GLU A 123 10.75 13.89 -24.30
CA GLU A 123 9.34 13.94 -24.71
C GLU A 123 8.58 12.72 -24.21
N GLU A 124 9.16 11.52 -24.30
CA GLU A 124 8.54 10.27 -23.88
C GLU A 124 8.28 10.25 -22.37
N LEU A 125 9.24 10.76 -21.59
CA LEU A 125 9.11 10.88 -20.14
C LEU A 125 8.02 11.89 -19.77
N ASP A 126 7.97 13.03 -20.44
CA ASP A 126 6.94 14.05 -20.20
C ASP A 126 5.55 13.58 -20.63
N HIS A 127 5.45 12.80 -21.70
CA HIS A 127 4.23 12.10 -22.10
C HIS A 127 3.77 11.13 -21.01
N ALA A 128 4.68 10.28 -20.50
CA ALA A 128 4.34 9.31 -19.45
C ALA A 128 3.79 10.02 -18.20
N TRP A 129 4.44 11.10 -17.75
CA TRP A 129 3.97 11.91 -16.62
C TRP A 129 2.67 12.65 -16.91
N HIS A 130 2.42 13.08 -18.16
CA HIS A 130 1.15 13.68 -18.56
C HIS A 130 0.02 12.65 -18.49
N GLN A 131 0.20 11.47 -19.10
CA GLN A 131 -0.79 10.40 -19.09
C GLN A 131 -1.12 9.93 -17.67
N LEU A 132 -0.13 9.88 -16.78
CA LEU A 132 -0.35 9.49 -15.39
C LEU A 132 -1.39 10.38 -14.68
N PHE A 133 -1.48 11.66 -15.03
CA PHE A 133 -2.33 12.63 -14.33
C PHE A 133 -3.44 13.23 -15.20
N ILE A 134 -3.62 12.75 -16.43
CA ILE A 134 -4.55 13.35 -17.41
C ILE A 134 -6.00 13.39 -16.88
N ASN A 135 -6.39 12.41 -16.06
CA ASN A 135 -7.73 12.28 -15.49
C ASN A 135 -7.87 12.90 -14.08
N SER A 136 -6.92 13.72 -13.61
CA SER A 136 -6.93 14.22 -12.23
C SER A 136 -8.03 15.26 -11.96
N ASN A 137 -8.55 15.92 -13.00
CA ASN A 137 -9.63 16.90 -12.86
C ASN A 137 -10.98 16.19 -12.89
N ILE A 138 -11.58 16.00 -11.71
CA ILE A 138 -12.79 15.20 -11.56
C ILE A 138 -14.00 16.06 -11.17
N ARG A 139 -15.17 15.57 -11.56
CA ARG A 139 -16.47 16.05 -11.11
C ARG A 139 -16.95 15.24 -9.92
N VAL A 140 -17.42 15.94 -8.89
CA VAL A 140 -18.06 15.36 -7.71
C VAL A 140 -19.46 15.94 -7.52
N THR A 141 -20.32 15.21 -6.83
CA THR A 141 -21.70 15.61 -6.55
C THR A 141 -21.80 16.54 -5.33
N ALA A 142 -22.96 17.17 -5.15
CA ALA A 142 -23.25 17.94 -3.94
C ALA A 142 -23.22 17.04 -2.69
N GLU A 143 -23.73 15.81 -2.84
CA GLU A 143 -23.77 14.78 -1.81
C GLU A 143 -22.36 14.36 -1.39
N ASP A 144 -21.43 14.20 -2.34
CA ASP A 144 -20.02 13.88 -2.03
C ASP A 144 -19.39 14.96 -1.14
N LEU A 145 -19.61 16.22 -1.50
CA LEU A 145 -19.11 17.36 -0.73
C LEU A 145 -19.78 17.51 0.63
N ALA A 146 -21.08 17.21 0.73
CA ALA A 146 -21.83 17.23 1.97
C ALA A 146 -21.31 16.19 2.97
N ARG A 147 -20.99 14.96 2.52
CA ARG A 147 -20.43 13.90 3.39
C ARG A 147 -19.12 14.31 4.06
N ILE A 148 -18.29 15.09 3.36
CA ILE A 148 -17.01 15.58 3.90
C ILE A 148 -17.08 17.00 4.48
N ASN A 149 -18.28 17.60 4.55
CA ASN A 149 -18.53 18.97 5.01
C ASN A 149 -17.64 20.01 4.30
N ARG A 150 -17.64 19.97 2.95
CA ARG A 150 -16.89 20.90 2.09
C ARG A 150 -17.79 21.50 1.01
N THR A 151 -17.26 22.51 0.33
CA THR A 151 -17.84 23.12 -0.87
C THR A 151 -16.75 23.19 -1.94
N SER A 152 -17.13 23.31 -3.20
CA SER A 152 -16.18 23.55 -4.28
C SER A 152 -16.79 24.40 -5.39
N VAL A 153 -16.00 24.67 -6.43
CA VAL A 153 -16.40 25.47 -7.60
C VAL A 153 -17.44 24.68 -8.42
N PRO A 154 -18.62 25.27 -8.70
CA PRO A 154 -19.63 24.62 -9.52
C PRO A 154 -19.14 24.54 -10.97
N ILE A 155 -19.48 23.42 -11.64
CA ILE A 155 -19.22 23.23 -13.06
C ILE A 155 -20.48 23.62 -13.84
N ASN A 156 -20.33 24.55 -14.77
CA ASN A 156 -21.41 25.17 -15.52
C ASN A 156 -21.64 24.47 -16.86
N ASP A 157 -22.10 23.23 -16.80
CA ASP A 157 -22.54 22.45 -17.97
C ASP A 157 -23.86 21.73 -17.69
N GLU A 158 -24.36 20.97 -18.67
CA GLU A 158 -25.63 20.24 -18.54
C GLU A 158 -25.62 19.18 -17.43
N LYS A 159 -24.43 18.69 -17.04
CA LYS A 159 -24.26 17.64 -16.03
C LYS A 159 -24.24 18.20 -14.62
N GLY A 160 -23.84 19.46 -14.43
CA GLY A 160 -23.74 20.13 -13.13
C GLY A 160 -22.79 19.43 -12.14
N GLY A 161 -22.80 19.83 -10.87
CA GLY A 161 -21.86 19.30 -9.88
C GLY A 161 -20.63 20.20 -9.71
N PHE A 162 -19.55 19.66 -9.18
CA PHE A 162 -18.46 20.47 -8.63
C PHE A 162 -17.08 19.95 -8.99
N TYR A 163 -16.13 20.87 -9.20
CA TYR A 163 -14.75 20.55 -9.52
C TYR A 163 -14.00 20.06 -8.28
N ALA A 164 -13.28 18.95 -8.39
CA ALA A 164 -12.32 18.49 -7.40
C ALA A 164 -11.08 17.87 -8.07
N ILE A 165 -10.03 17.69 -7.29
CA ILE A 165 -8.83 16.95 -7.68
C ILE A 165 -8.48 15.94 -6.57
N PRO A 166 -8.11 14.70 -6.90
CA PRO A 166 -7.48 13.80 -5.94
C PRO A 166 -6.19 14.45 -5.40
N ALA A 167 -5.90 14.23 -4.11
CA ALA A 167 -4.70 14.77 -3.50
C ALA A 167 -3.44 14.00 -3.95
N SER A 168 -2.91 14.33 -5.13
CA SER A 168 -1.66 13.78 -5.68
C SER A 168 -0.85 14.85 -6.41
N TRP A 169 0.32 15.21 -5.88
CA TRP A 169 1.08 16.40 -6.29
C TRP A 169 2.54 16.10 -6.70
N GLN A 170 2.80 14.99 -7.39
CA GLN A 170 4.18 14.51 -7.62
C GLN A 170 4.89 15.15 -8.83
N LYS A 171 4.15 15.54 -9.89
CA LYS A 171 4.74 16.01 -11.15
C LYS A 171 5.61 17.26 -10.99
N PHE A 172 5.20 18.17 -10.10
CA PHE A 172 5.83 19.46 -9.91
C PHE A 172 7.28 19.37 -9.39
N LEU A 173 7.54 18.47 -8.43
CA LEU A 173 8.88 18.31 -7.81
C LEU A 173 9.95 17.94 -8.85
N ARG A 174 9.59 17.13 -9.85
CA ARG A 174 10.51 16.77 -10.94
C ARG A 174 10.90 17.99 -11.78
N GLN A 175 9.92 18.81 -12.14
CA GLN A 175 10.21 19.96 -13.00
C GLN A 175 11.11 20.97 -12.28
N VAL A 176 11.01 21.08 -10.95
CA VAL A 176 11.94 21.89 -10.12
C VAL A 176 13.38 21.37 -10.19
N VAL A 177 13.59 20.05 -10.15
CA VAL A 177 14.93 19.44 -10.31
C VAL A 177 15.55 19.83 -11.65
N TYR A 178 14.73 19.90 -12.71
CA TYR A 178 15.14 20.27 -14.06
C TYR A 178 14.65 21.67 -14.47
N GLN A 179 14.64 22.62 -13.54
CA GLN A 179 14.08 23.98 -13.75
C GLN A 179 14.61 24.68 -15.01
N ASN A 180 15.89 24.46 -15.35
CA ASN A 180 16.53 25.06 -16.52
C ASN A 180 15.94 24.53 -17.84
N TYR A 181 15.57 23.24 -17.87
CA TYR A 181 14.98 22.59 -19.04
C TYR A 181 13.52 23.01 -19.21
N TYR A 182 12.75 22.99 -18.12
CA TYR A 182 11.32 23.37 -18.17
C TYR A 182 11.09 24.88 -18.25
N HIS A 183 12.17 25.67 -18.27
CA HIS A 183 12.12 27.12 -18.27
C HIS A 183 11.15 27.67 -17.23
N ILE A 184 11.03 26.97 -16.08
CA ILE A 184 10.21 27.42 -14.96
C ILE A 184 10.81 28.76 -14.55
N GLY A 185 10.07 29.83 -14.83
CA GLY A 185 10.51 31.20 -14.57
C GLY A 185 11.00 31.34 -13.12
N LYS A 186 12.04 32.15 -12.90
CA LYS A 186 12.59 32.32 -11.55
C LYS A 186 11.57 33.00 -10.60
N PRO A 187 11.38 32.46 -9.40
CA PRO A 187 11.30 31.05 -9.08
C PRO A 187 9.86 30.70 -8.74
N THR A 188 9.48 29.44 -8.94
CA THR A 188 8.55 28.87 -7.97
C THR A 188 9.19 29.08 -6.61
N THR A 189 8.62 29.99 -5.82
CA THR A 189 9.30 30.51 -4.64
C THR A 189 9.79 29.34 -3.79
N PRO A 190 10.96 29.42 -3.11
CA PRO A 190 11.35 28.41 -2.13
C PRO A 190 10.17 28.03 -1.20
N VAL A 191 9.29 28.99 -0.92
CA VAL A 191 8.00 28.79 -0.23
C VAL A 191 7.10 27.74 -0.91
N HIS A 192 6.91 27.78 -2.23
CA HIS A 192 6.10 26.81 -2.95
C HIS A 192 6.74 25.42 -2.98
N ILE A 193 8.07 25.34 -3.15
CA ILE A 193 8.80 24.06 -3.08
C ILE A 193 8.66 23.46 -1.67
N GLU A 194 8.90 24.25 -0.62
CA GLU A 194 8.74 23.84 0.78
C GLU A 194 7.30 23.41 1.08
N HIS A 195 6.30 24.13 0.56
CA HIS A 195 4.89 23.72 0.67
C HIS A 195 4.63 22.35 0.02
N CYS A 196 5.15 22.10 -1.20
CA CYS A 196 5.00 20.80 -1.86
C CYS A 196 5.72 19.67 -1.10
N VAL A 197 6.94 19.92 -0.61
CA VAL A 197 7.70 18.95 0.18
C VAL A 197 6.98 18.65 1.51
N ASP A 198 6.45 19.66 2.18
CA ASP A 198 5.67 19.46 3.41
C ASP A 198 4.35 18.73 3.15
N ASN A 199 3.65 19.05 2.05
CA ASN A 199 2.46 18.31 1.64
C ASN A 199 2.76 16.83 1.37
N LEU A 200 3.87 16.54 0.67
CA LEU A 200 4.31 15.16 0.42
C LEU A 200 4.65 14.45 1.74
N ARG A 201 5.41 15.10 2.65
CA ARG A 201 5.72 14.57 3.99
C ARG A 201 4.45 14.24 4.77
N GLN A 202 3.47 15.15 4.82
CA GLN A 202 2.20 14.93 5.52
C GLN A 202 1.41 13.76 4.92
N ASN A 203 1.34 13.65 3.59
CA ASN A 203 0.66 12.55 2.90
C ASN A 203 1.34 11.20 3.14
N ILE A 204 2.68 11.14 3.10
CA ILE A 204 3.44 9.92 3.42
C ILE A 204 3.22 9.51 4.88
N MET A 205 3.19 10.45 5.82
CA MET A 205 2.90 10.13 7.23
C MET A 205 1.45 9.67 7.44
N CYS A 206 0.50 10.23 6.70
CA CYS A 206 -0.91 9.83 6.74
C CYS A 206 -1.11 8.41 6.22
N LYS A 207 -0.35 8.02 5.18
CA LYS A 207 -0.37 6.70 4.55
C LYS A 207 0.98 6.00 4.74
N ALA A 208 1.42 5.90 5.99
CA ALA A 208 2.73 5.34 6.30
C ALA A 208 2.81 3.88 5.84
N ASP A 209 3.76 3.62 4.95
CA ASP A 209 4.05 2.27 4.49
C ASP A 209 4.68 1.44 5.62
N VAL A 210 4.20 0.22 5.78
CA VAL A 210 4.65 -0.73 6.82
C VAL A 210 5.69 -1.71 6.29
N ALA A 211 6.02 -1.66 5.00
CA ALA A 211 7.02 -2.50 4.39
C ALA A 211 8.43 -2.21 4.97
N LEU A 212 9.19 -3.26 5.26
CA LEU A 212 10.53 -3.14 5.83
C LEU A 212 11.60 -3.17 4.75
N LEU A 213 12.40 -2.11 4.66
CA LEU A 213 13.64 -2.12 3.90
C LEU A 213 14.68 -2.98 4.63
N THR A 214 15.17 -4.01 3.94
CA THR A 214 16.29 -4.82 4.42
C THR A 214 17.62 -4.23 3.94
N PHE A 215 18.73 -4.72 4.47
CA PHE A 215 20.07 -4.27 4.08
C PHE A 215 20.93 -5.48 3.69
N THR A 216 21.81 -5.28 2.71
CA THR A 216 22.76 -6.27 2.22
C THR A 216 24.19 -5.74 2.29
N TRP A 217 25.15 -6.66 2.40
CA TRP A 217 26.58 -6.32 2.37
C TRP A 217 27.09 -6.30 0.92
N ASP A 218 27.79 -5.24 0.55
CA ASP A 218 28.53 -5.17 -0.70
C ASP A 218 29.99 -5.57 -0.42
N PRO A 219 30.60 -6.52 -1.17
CA PRO A 219 32.00 -6.89 -0.98
C PRO A 219 32.99 -5.72 -1.08
N ALA A 220 32.62 -4.65 -1.80
CA ALA A 220 33.46 -3.47 -2.03
C ALA A 220 33.17 -2.31 -1.07
N ASP A 221 32.17 -2.41 -0.20
CA ASP A 221 31.79 -1.33 0.74
C ASP A 221 31.66 -1.87 2.16
N ARG A 222 32.15 -1.09 3.13
CA ARG A 222 32.00 -1.42 4.55
C ARG A 222 30.63 -1.05 5.10
N ALA A 223 29.91 -0.14 4.44
CA ALA A 223 28.56 0.23 4.82
C ALA A 223 27.55 -0.76 4.22
N PRO A 224 26.56 -1.24 5.01
CA PRO A 224 25.49 -2.05 4.46
C PRO A 224 24.61 -1.18 3.55
N LYS A 225 24.22 -1.71 2.39
CA LYS A 225 23.39 -0.99 1.43
C LYS A 225 21.93 -1.42 1.58
N PRO A 226 20.96 -0.48 1.52
CA PRO A 226 19.55 -0.83 1.55
C PRO A 226 19.15 -1.64 0.31
N ASN A 227 18.31 -2.65 0.51
CA ASN A 227 17.62 -3.37 -0.56
C ASN A 227 16.28 -2.68 -0.84
N PHE A 228 16.20 -2.00 -1.98
CA PHE A 228 15.03 -1.26 -2.43
C PHE A 228 14.00 -2.10 -3.20
N VAL A 229 14.22 -3.42 -3.32
CA VAL A 229 13.26 -4.34 -3.92
C VAL A 229 12.41 -4.95 -2.81
N VAL A 230 11.24 -4.36 -2.58
CA VAL A 230 10.37 -4.69 -1.45
C VAL A 230 8.94 -4.88 -1.94
N GLU A 231 8.18 -5.77 -1.29
CA GLU A 231 6.74 -5.93 -1.51
C GLU A 231 5.99 -4.92 -0.64
N HIS A 232 5.06 -4.19 -1.27
CA HIS A 232 4.26 -3.14 -0.64
C HIS A 232 2.77 -3.44 -0.79
N GLU A 233 1.95 -2.86 0.08
CA GLU A 233 0.50 -2.77 -0.11
C GLU A 233 0.18 -1.45 -0.84
N CYS A 234 -0.20 -1.57 -2.11
CA CYS A 234 -0.38 -0.44 -3.02
C CYS A 234 -1.85 -0.30 -3.43
N ALA A 235 -2.31 0.92 -3.68
CA ALA A 235 -3.55 1.11 -4.41
C ALA A 235 -3.35 0.70 -5.88
N ASN A 236 -4.29 -0.07 -6.43
CA ASN A 236 -4.32 -0.38 -7.85
C ASN A 236 -4.60 0.92 -8.63
N TRP A 237 -3.55 1.44 -9.27
CA TRP A 237 -3.61 2.72 -9.97
C TRP A 237 -4.57 2.69 -11.16
N GLU A 238 -4.61 1.60 -11.92
CA GLU A 238 -5.45 1.48 -13.11
C GLU A 238 -6.94 1.60 -12.76
N ARG A 239 -7.40 0.97 -11.67
CA ARG A 239 -8.79 1.11 -11.23
C ARG A 239 -9.11 2.53 -10.78
N MET A 240 -8.18 3.16 -10.07
CA MET A 240 -8.34 4.55 -9.63
C MET A 240 -8.40 5.51 -10.82
N ASP A 241 -7.50 5.35 -11.80
CA ASP A 241 -7.43 6.19 -12.99
C ASP A 241 -8.64 5.99 -13.91
N ASN A 242 -9.11 4.75 -14.09
CA ASN A 242 -10.34 4.47 -14.83
C ASN A 242 -11.56 5.13 -14.19
N TRP A 243 -11.69 5.05 -12.86
CA TRP A 243 -12.75 5.76 -12.15
C TRP A 243 -12.62 7.29 -12.33
N ALA A 244 -11.41 7.84 -12.22
CA ALA A 244 -11.18 9.26 -12.41
C ALA A 244 -11.54 9.71 -13.84
N LYS A 245 -11.24 8.89 -14.85
CA LYS A 245 -11.60 9.10 -16.24
C LYS A 245 -13.11 9.18 -16.47
N GLU A 246 -13.89 8.33 -15.80
CA GLU A 246 -15.35 8.35 -15.87
C GLU A 246 -15.95 9.65 -15.26
N HIS A 247 -15.23 10.25 -14.32
CA HIS A 247 -15.62 11.49 -13.64
C HIS A 247 -14.92 12.73 -14.20
N ALA A 248 -14.06 12.56 -15.20
CA ALA A 248 -13.27 13.64 -15.76
C ALA A 248 -14.16 14.64 -16.52
N PHE A 249 -13.72 15.89 -16.53
CA PHE A 249 -14.29 16.93 -17.38
C PHE A 249 -13.18 17.83 -17.90
N ASP A 250 -13.44 18.51 -19.01
CA ASP A 250 -12.47 19.43 -19.59
C ASP A 250 -12.47 20.76 -18.84
N ILE A 251 -11.36 21.05 -18.14
CA ILE A 251 -11.17 22.31 -17.44
C ILE A 251 -10.84 23.47 -18.39
N PHE A 252 -10.41 23.19 -19.62
CA PHE A 252 -10.07 24.19 -20.63
C PHE A 252 -11.26 24.60 -21.49
N ASP A 253 -12.41 23.94 -21.34
CA ASP A 253 -13.66 24.45 -21.88
C ASP A 253 -14.01 25.78 -21.19
N GLU A 254 -13.99 26.87 -21.96
CA GLU A 254 -14.24 28.23 -21.46
C GLU A 254 -15.63 28.41 -20.84
N THR A 255 -16.55 27.47 -21.05
CA THR A 255 -17.93 27.52 -20.55
C THR A 255 -18.14 26.77 -19.23
N THR A 256 -17.28 25.80 -18.90
CA THR A 256 -17.47 24.90 -17.74
C THR A 256 -17.04 25.56 -16.44
N LEU A 257 -15.89 26.23 -16.43
CA LEU A 257 -15.33 26.91 -15.25
C LEU A 257 -15.31 28.42 -15.46
N VAL A 258 -16.41 29.08 -15.10
CA VAL A 258 -16.57 30.53 -15.24
C VAL A 258 -16.51 31.20 -13.87
N HIS A 259 -15.52 32.06 -13.68
CA HIS A 259 -15.42 32.90 -12.50
C HIS A 259 -16.57 33.92 -12.46
N PRO A 260 -17.29 34.09 -11.33
CA PRO A 260 -18.49 34.93 -11.26
C PRO A 260 -18.31 36.39 -11.71
N THR A 261 -17.10 36.94 -11.57
CA THR A 261 -16.78 38.33 -11.92
C THR A 261 -15.70 38.50 -12.99
N LEU A 262 -14.95 37.43 -13.32
CA LEU A 262 -13.77 37.53 -14.19
C LEU A 262 -13.96 36.79 -15.53
N GLY A 263 -15.04 36.02 -15.69
CA GLY A 263 -15.31 35.26 -16.91
C GLY A 263 -14.60 33.90 -16.90
N PRO A 264 -14.33 33.32 -18.09
CA PRO A 264 -13.72 32.00 -18.21
C PRO A 264 -12.41 31.86 -17.43
N SER A 265 -12.21 30.73 -16.75
CA SER A 265 -11.01 30.48 -15.93
C SER A 265 -9.75 30.26 -16.79
N PHE A 266 -9.92 29.73 -18.00
CA PHE A 266 -8.84 29.38 -18.92
C PHE A 266 -9.13 29.93 -20.33
N PRO A 267 -9.03 31.24 -20.56
CA PRO A 267 -9.32 31.84 -21.86
C PRO A 267 -8.25 31.46 -22.90
N GLU A 268 -8.61 30.64 -23.88
CA GLU A 268 -7.72 30.03 -24.88
C GLU A 268 -7.02 31.10 -25.72
N LYS A 269 -7.74 32.14 -26.14
CA LYS A 269 -7.16 33.22 -26.97
C LYS A 269 -6.06 33.98 -26.24
N GLU A 270 -6.28 34.30 -24.97
CA GLU A 270 -5.30 35.04 -24.16
C GLU A 270 -4.13 34.14 -23.76
N TYR A 271 -4.41 32.87 -23.45
CA TYR A 271 -3.39 31.87 -23.22
C TYR A 271 -2.47 31.69 -24.44
N LYS A 272 -3.03 31.47 -25.64
CA LYS A 272 -2.25 31.34 -26.88
C LYS A 272 -1.46 32.61 -27.23
N ALA A 273 -1.97 33.78 -26.87
CA ALA A 273 -1.30 35.05 -27.15
C ALA A 273 -0.14 35.35 -26.17
N THR A 274 -0.25 34.91 -24.91
CA THR A 274 0.66 35.33 -23.83
C THR A 274 1.49 34.20 -23.22
N GLY A 275 1.12 32.94 -23.47
CA GLY A 275 1.65 31.76 -22.79
C GLY A 275 1.33 31.70 -21.29
N LYS A 276 0.36 32.51 -20.82
CA LYS A 276 0.03 32.68 -19.40
C LYS A 276 -1.48 32.70 -19.19
N ILE A 277 -1.89 32.25 -18.00
CA ILE A 277 -3.28 32.41 -17.55
C ILE A 277 -3.42 33.72 -16.78
N PRO A 278 -4.46 34.52 -17.07
CA PRO A 278 -4.74 35.75 -16.32
C PRO A 278 -4.90 35.50 -14.82
N GLY A 279 -4.15 36.24 -14.00
CA GLY A 279 -4.19 36.10 -12.55
C GLY A 279 -3.44 34.87 -11.99
N HIS A 280 -2.94 33.97 -12.85
CA HIS A 280 -2.16 32.81 -12.42
C HIS A 280 -0.89 32.64 -13.29
N PRO A 281 0.09 33.54 -13.15
CA PRO A 281 1.28 33.57 -14.01
C PRO A 281 2.19 32.35 -13.88
N ASP A 282 2.05 31.59 -12.79
CA ASP A 282 2.82 30.37 -12.51
C ASP A 282 2.11 29.09 -12.97
N PHE A 283 0.84 29.19 -13.42
CA PHE A 283 0.14 28.04 -13.97
C PHE A 283 0.55 27.86 -15.42
N HIS A 284 1.41 26.86 -15.62
CA HIS A 284 1.63 26.27 -16.92
C HIS A 284 0.72 25.04 -16.98
N PRO A 285 -0.38 25.09 -17.77
CA PRO A 285 -1.07 23.87 -18.13
C PRO A 285 -0.02 22.90 -18.66
N ASN A 286 -0.22 21.60 -18.45
CA ASN A 286 0.69 20.59 -18.98
C ASN A 286 0.73 20.66 -20.52
N GLU A 287 1.49 21.59 -21.09
CA GLU A 287 1.80 21.60 -22.51
C GLU A 287 2.60 20.34 -22.79
N TYR A 288 1.91 19.39 -23.41
CA TYR A 288 2.57 18.40 -24.22
C TYR A 288 3.32 19.18 -25.32
N HIS A 289 4.64 19.29 -25.21
CA HIS A 289 5.49 19.93 -26.23
C HIS A 289 5.58 19.12 -27.55
N GLY A 290 4.80 18.05 -27.71
CA GLY A 290 4.73 17.29 -28.97
C GLY A 290 3.62 17.83 -29.87
N GLY A 291 3.94 18.86 -30.64
CA GLY A 291 3.03 19.37 -31.68
C GLY A 291 3.60 20.59 -32.37
N GLU A 292 4.10 20.38 -33.59
CA GLU A 292 4.58 21.39 -34.55
C GLU A 292 5.97 21.99 -34.29
N MET A 293 7.01 21.17 -34.51
CA MET A 293 8.22 21.70 -35.15
C MET A 293 7.83 22.14 -36.57
N HIS A 294 7.43 23.40 -36.72
CA HIS A 294 7.56 24.07 -38.01
C HIS A 294 9.05 24.11 -38.34
N HIS A 295 9.49 23.16 -39.17
CA HIS A 295 10.73 23.27 -39.91
C HIS A 295 10.65 24.55 -40.76
N HIS A 296 11.22 25.63 -40.25
CA HIS A 296 11.65 26.73 -41.09
C HIS A 296 12.81 26.21 -41.96
N HIS A 297 12.43 25.74 -43.15
CA HIS A 297 13.32 25.75 -44.30
C HIS A 297 13.59 27.20 -44.67
N ASP A 298 14.65 27.77 -44.10
CA ASP A 298 15.27 28.95 -44.69
C ASP A 298 16.32 28.47 -45.68
N GLY A 299 15.92 28.47 -46.94
CA GLY A 299 16.84 28.46 -48.07
C GLY A 299 17.43 29.85 -48.26
N ALA A 300 18.75 29.94 -48.24
CA ALA A 300 19.58 30.86 -49.01
C ALA A 300 21.02 30.34 -49.02
#